data_AF-A0A5D3KDT6-F1
#
_entry.id   AF-A0A5D3KDT6-F1
#
_cell.length_a   1.000
_cell.length_b   1.000
_cell.length_c   1.000
_cell.angle_alpha   90.00
_cell.angle_beta   90.00
_cell.angle_gamma   90.00
#
_symmetry.space_group_name_H-M   'P 1'
#
loop_
_entity.id
_entity.type
_entity.pdbx_description
1 polymer ?
#
loop_
_entity_poly.entity_id
_entity_poly.type
_entity_poly.pdbx_seq_one_letter_code
_entity_poly.pdbx_strand_id
1 'polypeptide(L)'
;MKAAGEAFVDMDELAEGVGRYIAQLTGAEWGVVTAGSVAALALATAACIAGNEPVAMTRLPKSGGLKKRVLIPRAHRFPYESAISIVGAELVPFDSLEDLATLAESACMICLLGRVEAADGNMFLEAMRERVGHMPIVVDAAGLSPGKPDPWLSRGATLAIYSGGKYLRGPQSTGLLIGSEQLARAAWANGPPHLSFGRAMKVGKEEIVGAVVALEAWLTPSLRANDEQKWLRLLGTIASNLSPDLFHVSIQPPNWSALTPRLKVFWVDERIAAVEIVARMLHDFRIQLPDFCSSENVVLIDPFNIVDDEQAHLVAKSLDTVLRNLQSEVENDAVSAGPKAHESFAGLWSSTLTFAGRVEEHAMELTQEGAAISGVYRGDVFDGSITGRANGNELNLVAKHDTDLMEIYYCFEGHLRVGRIEGIAQLGAATPELRSPSLCKQFGNARWTARPSSAARGWRPPPIQRDIHQEIKCGGPDANVPGDCK
;
A
#
# COMPACT_ATOMS: atom_id res chain seq x y z
N MET A 1 -13.29 -20.99 -13.48
CA MET A 1 -12.93 -21.55 -12.15
C MET A 1 -13.49 -22.94 -11.91
N LYS A 2 -14.83 -23.14 -11.82
CA LYS A 2 -15.44 -24.45 -11.54
C LYS A 2 -14.91 -25.59 -12.44
N ALA A 3 -14.93 -25.38 -13.76
CA ALA A 3 -14.43 -26.36 -14.73
C ALA A 3 -12.95 -26.75 -14.51
N ALA A 4 -12.11 -25.81 -14.08
CA ALA A 4 -10.70 -26.09 -13.78
C ALA A 4 -10.56 -26.95 -12.50
N GLY A 5 -11.44 -26.75 -11.51
CA GLY A 5 -11.45 -27.53 -10.27
C GLY A 5 -11.75 -29.01 -10.50
N GLU A 6 -12.67 -29.30 -11.42
CA GLU A 6 -13.13 -30.65 -11.75
C GLU A 6 -12.18 -31.42 -12.70
N ALA A 7 -11.22 -30.76 -13.33
CA ALA A 7 -10.30 -31.36 -14.29
C ALA A 7 -8.92 -31.67 -13.68
N PHE A 8 -8.31 -32.80 -14.03
CA PHE A 8 -6.87 -32.98 -13.85
C PHE A 8 -6.13 -32.15 -14.92
N VAL A 9 -5.11 -31.41 -14.50
CA VAL A 9 -4.36 -30.52 -15.39
C VAL A 9 -2.88 -30.58 -15.00
N ASP A 10 -2.02 -30.84 -15.98
CA ASP A 10 -0.58 -30.63 -15.80
C ASP A 10 -0.29 -29.13 -15.74
N MET A 11 0.46 -28.70 -14.73
CA MET A 11 0.64 -27.28 -14.45
C MET A 11 1.54 -26.59 -15.50
N ASP A 12 2.48 -27.32 -16.10
CA ASP A 12 3.36 -26.76 -17.13
C ASP A 12 2.61 -26.63 -18.46
N GLU A 13 1.75 -27.62 -18.81
CA GLU A 13 0.84 -27.48 -19.95
C GLU A 13 -0.15 -26.33 -19.76
N LEU A 14 -0.70 -26.16 -18.55
CA LEU A 14 -1.56 -25.03 -18.23
C LEU A 14 -0.82 -23.71 -18.36
N ALA A 15 0.39 -23.61 -17.82
CA ALA A 15 1.21 -22.40 -17.91
C ALA A 15 1.53 -22.06 -19.37
N GLU A 16 1.85 -23.05 -20.21
CA GLU A 16 2.09 -22.83 -21.63
C GLU A 16 0.86 -22.26 -22.36
N GLY A 17 -0.31 -22.86 -22.13
CA GLY A 17 -1.56 -22.38 -22.73
C GLY A 17 -1.95 -20.98 -22.24
N VAL A 18 -1.85 -20.76 -20.93
CA VAL A 18 -2.16 -19.48 -20.29
C VAL A 18 -1.22 -18.38 -20.76
N GLY A 19 0.08 -18.63 -20.80
CA GLY A 19 1.04 -17.60 -21.16
C GLY A 19 0.92 -17.15 -22.61
N ARG A 20 0.68 -18.08 -23.54
CA ARG A 20 0.37 -17.74 -24.94
C ARG A 20 -0.94 -16.98 -25.08
N TYR A 21 -1.96 -17.35 -24.29
CA TYR A 21 -3.23 -16.68 -24.37
C TYR A 21 -3.20 -15.26 -23.78
N ILE A 22 -2.47 -15.06 -22.67
CA ILE A 22 -2.17 -13.72 -22.14
C ILE A 22 -1.43 -12.87 -23.17
N ALA A 23 -0.44 -13.44 -23.88
CA ALA A 23 0.27 -12.77 -24.97
C ALA A 23 -0.71 -12.31 -26.08
N GLN A 24 -1.63 -13.18 -26.51
CA GLN A 24 -2.67 -12.82 -27.49
C GLN A 24 -3.60 -11.70 -27.00
N LEU A 25 -3.93 -11.67 -25.71
CA LEU A 25 -4.80 -10.65 -25.13
C LEU A 25 -4.11 -9.30 -24.98
N THR A 26 -2.84 -9.27 -24.59
CA THR A 26 -2.14 -8.04 -24.16
C THR A 26 -1.16 -7.49 -25.20
N GLY A 27 -0.72 -8.32 -26.15
CA GLY A 27 0.40 -7.99 -27.03
C GLY A 27 1.79 -8.20 -26.40
N ALA A 28 1.86 -8.77 -25.20
CA ALA A 28 3.12 -9.25 -24.61
C ALA A 28 3.67 -10.46 -25.40
N GLU A 29 4.94 -10.83 -25.18
CA GLU A 29 5.50 -12.06 -25.75
C GLU A 29 4.99 -13.30 -24.99
N TRP A 30 4.85 -13.21 -23.67
CA TRP A 30 4.30 -14.26 -22.81
C TRP A 30 3.81 -13.68 -21.47
N GLY A 31 3.14 -14.50 -20.65
CA GLY A 31 2.70 -14.08 -19.32
C GLY A 31 2.48 -15.23 -18.34
N VAL A 32 2.48 -14.90 -17.05
CA VAL A 32 2.28 -15.84 -15.95
C VAL A 32 1.29 -15.27 -14.93
N VAL A 33 0.41 -16.14 -14.43
CA VAL A 33 -0.44 -15.82 -13.27
C VAL A 33 0.29 -16.25 -12.00
N THR A 34 0.27 -15.39 -10.98
CA THR A 34 1.01 -15.55 -9.73
C THR A 34 0.09 -15.37 -8.52
N ALA A 35 0.56 -15.75 -7.33
CA ALA A 35 -0.15 -15.52 -6.07
C ALA A 35 -0.06 -14.05 -5.61
N GLY A 36 -0.77 -13.17 -6.32
CA GLY A 36 -0.79 -11.73 -6.09
C GLY A 36 0.39 -11.00 -6.74
N SER A 37 0.28 -9.68 -6.88
CA SER A 37 1.32 -8.86 -7.52
C SER A 37 2.64 -8.83 -6.76
N VAL A 38 2.61 -9.03 -5.44
CA VAL A 38 3.82 -9.17 -4.61
C VAL A 38 4.61 -10.42 -5.00
N ALA A 39 3.93 -11.53 -5.29
CA ALA A 39 4.59 -12.73 -5.82
C ALA A 39 5.13 -12.49 -7.23
N ALA A 40 4.38 -11.80 -8.10
CA ALA A 40 4.89 -11.41 -9.41
C ALA A 40 6.18 -10.58 -9.31
N LEU A 41 6.25 -9.62 -8.38
CA LEU A 41 7.42 -8.78 -8.16
C LEU A 41 8.62 -9.59 -7.68
N ALA A 42 8.41 -10.50 -6.73
CA ALA A 42 9.45 -11.39 -6.23
C ALA A 42 9.94 -12.38 -7.31
N LEU A 43 9.02 -12.97 -8.11
CA LEU A 43 9.37 -13.91 -9.18
C LEU A 43 10.06 -13.22 -10.36
N ALA A 44 9.66 -11.99 -10.70
CA ALA A 44 10.37 -11.16 -11.68
C ALA A 44 11.79 -10.84 -11.21
N THR A 45 11.95 -10.49 -9.92
CA THR A 45 13.27 -10.27 -9.31
C THR A 45 14.13 -11.53 -9.35
N ALA A 46 13.56 -12.69 -8.99
CA ALA A 46 14.26 -13.97 -9.03
C ALA A 46 14.68 -14.33 -10.47
N ALA A 47 13.81 -14.09 -11.45
CA ALA A 47 14.13 -14.27 -12.87
C ALA A 47 15.28 -13.37 -13.34
N CYS A 48 15.33 -12.11 -12.89
CA CYS A 48 16.41 -11.20 -13.27
C CYS A 48 17.76 -11.53 -12.59
N ILE A 49 17.74 -12.15 -11.41
CA ILE A 49 18.97 -12.54 -10.68
C ILE A 49 19.48 -13.91 -11.15
N ALA A 50 18.61 -14.92 -11.15
CA ALA A 50 18.99 -16.32 -11.33
C ALA A 50 18.61 -16.90 -12.70
N GLY A 51 17.72 -16.23 -13.46
CA GLY A 51 17.17 -16.79 -14.70
C GLY A 51 16.52 -18.15 -14.44
N ASN A 52 16.81 -19.11 -15.31
CA ASN A 52 16.41 -20.51 -15.17
C ASN A 52 17.62 -21.44 -14.88
N GLU A 53 18.71 -20.92 -14.32
CA GLU A 53 19.90 -21.71 -13.99
C GLU A 53 19.69 -22.40 -12.61
N PRO A 54 19.64 -23.74 -12.54
CA PRO A 54 19.24 -24.46 -11.33
C PRO A 54 20.09 -24.16 -10.08
N VAL A 55 21.41 -23.97 -10.23
CA VAL A 55 22.29 -23.69 -9.10
C VAL A 55 22.02 -22.30 -8.53
N ALA A 56 21.82 -21.29 -9.37
CA ALA A 56 21.45 -19.94 -8.99
C ALA A 56 20.07 -19.91 -8.31
N MET A 57 19.07 -20.56 -8.92
CA MET A 57 17.69 -20.60 -8.40
C MET A 57 17.61 -21.21 -7.01
N THR A 58 18.32 -22.33 -6.78
CA THR A 58 18.31 -23.05 -5.49
C THR A 58 19.13 -22.36 -4.40
N ARG A 59 19.97 -21.38 -4.76
CA ARG A 59 20.76 -20.59 -3.82
C ARG A 59 20.04 -19.36 -3.30
N LEU A 60 19.02 -18.86 -3.99
CA LEU A 60 18.26 -17.70 -3.52
C LEU A 60 17.68 -17.96 -2.11
N PRO A 61 17.77 -16.98 -1.19
CA PRO A 61 18.20 -15.60 -1.39
C PRO A 61 19.72 -15.34 -1.30
N LYS A 62 20.54 -16.38 -1.11
CA LYS A 62 22.01 -16.27 -1.04
C LYS A 62 22.63 -16.32 -2.44
N SER A 63 22.42 -15.25 -3.21
CA SER A 63 22.74 -15.15 -4.66
C SER A 63 24.22 -15.30 -5.06
N GLY A 64 25.18 -15.38 -4.13
CA GLY A 64 26.51 -15.95 -4.37
C GLY A 64 27.31 -15.35 -5.54
N GLY A 65 27.45 -14.02 -5.58
CA GLY A 65 28.24 -13.30 -6.60
C GLY A 65 27.46 -12.89 -7.86
N LEU A 66 26.20 -13.33 -8.00
CA LEU A 66 25.30 -12.82 -9.05
C LEU A 66 24.98 -11.34 -8.82
N LYS A 67 24.72 -10.61 -9.92
CA LYS A 67 24.17 -9.26 -9.84
C LYS A 67 22.82 -9.32 -9.15
N LYS A 68 22.70 -8.57 -8.05
CA LYS A 68 21.51 -8.56 -7.18
C LYS A 68 21.00 -7.15 -6.90
N ARG A 69 21.66 -6.12 -7.43
CA ARG A 69 21.26 -4.74 -7.26
C ARG A 69 20.05 -4.43 -8.13
N VAL A 70 18.99 -3.95 -7.50
CA VAL A 70 17.76 -3.50 -8.15
C VAL A 70 17.70 -1.99 -8.02
N LEU A 71 17.77 -1.30 -9.15
CA LEU A 71 17.72 0.16 -9.16
C LEU A 71 16.27 0.62 -9.09
N ILE A 72 15.98 1.66 -8.31
CA ILE A 72 14.64 2.22 -8.18
C ILE A 72 14.74 3.75 -8.08
N PRO A 73 13.97 4.54 -8.86
CA PRO A 73 13.94 5.97 -8.61
C PRO A 73 13.43 6.24 -7.19
N ARG A 74 14.04 7.18 -6.46
CA ARG A 74 13.73 7.39 -5.04
C ARG A 74 12.24 7.66 -4.78
N ALA A 75 11.60 8.46 -5.63
CA ALA A 75 10.17 8.78 -5.52
C ALA A 75 9.26 7.57 -5.83
N HIS A 76 9.76 6.55 -6.51
CA HIS A 76 9.01 5.35 -6.86
C HIS A 76 9.08 4.26 -5.78
N ARG A 77 9.80 4.47 -4.67
CA ARG A 77 9.83 3.52 -3.56
C ARG A 77 8.46 3.39 -2.90
N PHE A 78 8.19 2.19 -2.37
CA PHE A 78 6.88 1.82 -1.86
C PHE A 78 6.98 0.69 -0.84
N PRO A 79 6.00 0.54 0.08
CA PRO A 79 6.10 -0.42 1.18
C PRO A 79 6.31 -1.89 0.79
N TYR A 80 5.92 -2.26 -0.43
CA TYR A 80 6.07 -3.63 -0.93
C TYR A 80 7.45 -3.92 -1.55
N GLU A 81 8.42 -2.99 -1.48
CA GLU A 81 9.80 -3.22 -1.91
C GLU A 81 10.50 -4.36 -1.13
N SER A 82 9.96 -4.73 0.04
CA SER A 82 10.36 -5.93 0.78
C SER A 82 10.21 -7.23 -0.03
N ALA A 83 9.30 -7.27 -1.01
CA ALA A 83 9.11 -8.38 -1.95
C ALA A 83 10.31 -8.57 -2.89
N ILE A 84 11.06 -7.51 -3.15
CA ILE A 84 12.31 -7.55 -3.90
C ILE A 84 13.42 -8.05 -2.97
N SER A 85 13.49 -7.48 -1.77
CA SER A 85 14.52 -7.79 -0.76
C SER A 85 14.51 -9.25 -0.28
N ILE A 86 13.32 -9.87 -0.14
CA ILE A 86 13.20 -11.28 0.31
C ILE A 86 13.87 -12.27 -0.66
N VAL A 87 14.06 -11.89 -1.92
CA VAL A 87 14.78 -12.67 -2.94
C VAL A 87 16.30 -12.59 -2.75
N GLY A 88 16.78 -11.75 -1.83
CA GLY A 88 18.20 -11.46 -1.62
C GLY A 88 18.74 -10.33 -2.50
N ALA A 89 17.85 -9.55 -3.12
CA ALA A 89 18.20 -8.36 -3.87
C ALA A 89 18.62 -7.21 -2.93
N GLU A 90 19.46 -6.32 -3.45
CA GLU A 90 19.88 -5.08 -2.82
C GLU A 90 19.20 -3.92 -3.55
N LEU A 91 18.28 -3.23 -2.88
CA LEU A 91 17.63 -2.05 -3.45
C LEU A 91 18.58 -0.87 -3.43
N VAL A 92 18.78 -0.23 -4.58
CA VAL A 92 19.65 0.94 -4.74
C VAL A 92 18.81 2.09 -5.30
N PRO A 93 18.35 3.02 -4.44
CA PRO A 93 17.65 4.20 -4.87
C PRO A 93 18.56 5.14 -5.67
N PHE A 94 18.01 5.80 -6.70
CA PHE A 94 18.71 6.84 -7.46
C PHE A 94 17.81 8.07 -7.70
N ASP A 95 18.43 9.22 -7.98
CA ASP A 95 17.76 10.52 -8.03
C ASP A 95 17.81 11.17 -9.44
N SER A 96 18.68 10.70 -10.33
CA SER A 96 18.82 11.21 -11.70
C SER A 96 19.12 10.14 -12.76
N LEU A 97 18.88 10.45 -14.04
CA LEU A 97 19.27 9.59 -15.17
C LEU A 97 20.80 9.47 -15.34
N GLU A 98 21.57 10.38 -14.73
CA GLU A 98 23.04 10.30 -14.69
C GLU A 98 23.50 9.26 -13.64
N ASP A 99 22.89 9.27 -12.46
CA ASP A 99 23.09 8.23 -11.45
C ASP A 99 22.74 6.86 -12.02
N LEU A 100 21.61 6.79 -12.73
CA LEU A 100 21.15 5.56 -13.36
C LEU A 100 22.20 4.99 -14.32
N ALA A 101 22.78 5.82 -15.18
CA ALA A 101 23.81 5.39 -16.13
C ALA A 101 25.06 4.83 -15.43
N THR A 102 25.45 5.45 -14.32
CA THR A 102 26.62 5.04 -13.53
C THR A 102 26.37 3.71 -12.81
N LEU A 103 25.14 3.48 -12.34
CA LEU A 103 24.77 2.30 -11.54
C LEU A 103 24.40 1.08 -12.40
N ALA A 104 23.91 1.30 -13.63
CA ALA A 104 23.30 0.29 -14.51
C ALA A 104 24.16 -0.96 -14.71
N GLU A 105 25.48 -0.81 -14.89
CA GLU A 105 26.36 -1.96 -15.14
C GLU A 105 26.39 -2.95 -13.96
N SER A 106 26.22 -2.48 -12.72
CA SER A 106 26.25 -3.33 -11.52
C SER A 106 24.90 -3.95 -11.16
N ALA A 107 23.83 -3.54 -11.84
CA ALA A 107 22.45 -3.92 -11.53
C ALA A 107 21.97 -5.13 -12.36
N CYS A 108 20.94 -5.81 -11.85
CA CYS A 108 20.23 -6.85 -12.58
C CYS A 108 18.92 -6.37 -13.22
N MET A 109 18.30 -5.32 -12.68
CA MET A 109 17.07 -4.72 -13.21
C MET A 109 16.81 -3.33 -12.63
N ILE A 110 15.88 -2.60 -13.26
CA ILE A 110 15.19 -1.44 -12.69
C ILE A 110 13.78 -1.86 -12.26
N CYS A 111 13.35 -1.44 -11.07
CA CYS A 111 11.96 -1.50 -10.64
C CYS A 111 11.32 -0.11 -10.73
N LEU A 112 10.23 0.01 -11.49
CA LEU A 112 9.46 1.26 -11.63
C LEU A 112 8.06 1.09 -11.07
N LEU A 113 7.63 2.01 -10.20
CA LEU A 113 6.24 2.05 -9.74
C LEU A 113 5.39 2.86 -10.71
N GLY A 114 4.56 2.20 -11.52
CA GLY A 114 3.85 2.83 -12.64
C GLY A 114 2.89 3.95 -12.22
N ARG A 115 2.26 3.82 -11.05
CA ARG A 115 1.31 4.84 -10.54
C ARG A 115 1.97 6.17 -10.15
N VAL A 116 3.29 6.21 -9.99
CA VAL A 116 4.02 7.44 -9.59
C VAL A 116 4.62 8.15 -10.80
N GLU A 117 4.82 7.45 -11.93
CA GLU A 117 5.49 8.02 -13.10
C GLU A 117 4.85 9.32 -13.59
N ALA A 118 3.51 9.40 -13.64
CA ALA A 118 2.83 10.61 -14.09
C ALA A 118 3.08 11.83 -13.18
N ALA A 119 3.41 11.61 -11.91
CA ALA A 119 3.74 12.64 -10.94
C ALA A 119 5.26 12.93 -10.89
N ASP A 120 6.10 11.95 -11.23
CA ASP A 120 7.55 12.09 -11.31
C ASP A 120 7.95 12.63 -12.69
N GLY A 121 7.90 13.95 -12.83
CA GLY A 121 8.18 14.66 -14.09
C GLY A 121 9.59 14.50 -14.66
N ASN A 122 10.47 13.71 -14.03
CA ASN A 122 11.85 13.48 -14.47
C ASN A 122 12.20 12.00 -14.72
N MET A 123 11.38 11.04 -14.24
CA MET A 123 11.70 9.60 -14.27
C MET A 123 10.76 8.80 -15.18
N PHE A 124 10.70 9.20 -16.45
CA PHE A 124 9.91 8.49 -17.46
C PHE A 124 10.58 7.21 -17.94
N LEU A 125 9.78 6.15 -18.12
CA LEU A 125 10.20 4.83 -18.60
C LEU A 125 11.07 4.90 -19.86
N GLU A 126 10.67 5.70 -20.86
CA GLU A 126 11.36 5.82 -22.14
C GLU A 126 12.78 6.38 -21.96
N ALA A 127 12.92 7.40 -21.12
CA ALA A 127 14.22 8.02 -20.85
C ALA A 127 15.15 7.05 -20.10
N MET A 128 14.61 6.28 -19.15
CA MET A 128 15.37 5.21 -18.48
C MET A 128 15.77 4.13 -19.48
N ARG A 129 14.84 3.72 -20.36
CA ARG A 129 15.09 2.69 -21.38
C ARG A 129 16.22 3.10 -22.31
N GLU A 130 16.18 4.33 -22.83
CA GLU A 130 17.22 4.90 -23.68
C GLU A 130 18.59 4.87 -22.99
N ARG A 131 18.62 5.19 -21.69
CA ARG A 131 19.86 5.26 -20.91
C ARG A 131 20.51 3.90 -20.65
N VAL A 132 19.72 2.85 -20.46
CA VAL A 132 20.20 1.55 -19.95
C VAL A 132 20.16 0.40 -20.96
N GLY A 133 19.78 0.67 -22.21
CA GLY A 133 19.94 -0.26 -23.34
C GLY A 133 19.06 -1.52 -23.27
N HIS A 134 19.60 -2.65 -22.83
CA HIS A 134 18.87 -3.92 -22.69
C HIS A 134 18.64 -4.37 -21.24
N MET A 135 19.10 -3.62 -20.24
CA MET A 135 18.85 -3.98 -18.84
C MET A 135 17.34 -4.11 -18.59
N PRO A 136 16.86 -5.17 -17.91
CA PRO A 136 15.44 -5.35 -17.64
C PRO A 136 14.83 -4.18 -16.88
N ILE A 137 13.68 -3.69 -17.34
CA ILE A 137 12.84 -2.74 -16.60
C ILE A 137 11.53 -3.45 -16.25
N VAL A 138 11.27 -3.60 -14.95
CA VAL A 138 10.04 -4.20 -14.42
C VAL A 138 9.16 -3.08 -13.90
N VAL A 139 7.97 -2.93 -14.47
CA VAL A 139 6.99 -1.94 -14.01
C VAL A 139 5.98 -2.62 -13.10
N ASP A 140 5.94 -2.19 -11.84
CA ASP A 140 4.82 -2.47 -10.93
C ASP A 140 3.65 -1.56 -11.30
N ALA A 141 2.73 -2.09 -12.11
CA ALA A 141 1.47 -1.48 -12.48
C ALA A 141 0.30 -2.13 -11.72
N ALA A 142 0.54 -2.71 -10.54
CA ALA A 142 -0.46 -3.49 -9.81
C ALA A 142 -1.71 -2.67 -9.47
N GLY A 143 -1.56 -1.36 -9.26
CA GLY A 143 -2.66 -0.42 -9.01
C GLY A 143 -3.25 0.22 -10.27
N LEU A 144 -2.89 -0.24 -11.46
CA LEU A 144 -3.35 0.27 -12.76
C LEU A 144 -3.99 -0.85 -13.57
N SER A 145 -4.34 -0.60 -14.82
CA SER A 145 -4.96 -1.61 -15.69
C SER A 145 -4.13 -1.98 -16.90
N PRO A 146 -4.17 -3.26 -17.33
CA PRO A 146 -3.60 -3.66 -18.61
C PRO A 146 -4.41 -3.12 -19.79
N GLY A 147 -3.75 -3.09 -20.95
CA GLY A 147 -4.32 -2.72 -22.25
C GLY A 147 -3.93 -3.68 -23.37
N LYS A 148 -4.41 -3.41 -24.58
CA LYS A 148 -3.99 -4.09 -25.82
C LYS A 148 -3.73 -3.06 -26.93
N PRO A 149 -2.47 -2.84 -27.36
CA PRO A 149 -1.25 -3.38 -26.75
C PRO A 149 -1.06 -2.89 -25.31
N ASP A 150 -0.26 -3.60 -24.53
CA ASP A 150 0.05 -3.22 -23.15
C ASP A 150 0.75 -1.85 -23.11
N PRO A 151 0.29 -0.90 -22.26
CA PRO A 151 0.80 0.47 -22.26
C PRO A 151 2.26 0.57 -21.81
N TRP A 152 2.75 -0.33 -20.94
CA TRP A 152 4.13 -0.28 -20.42
C TRP A 152 5.09 -0.99 -21.35
N LEU A 153 4.71 -2.17 -21.85
CA LEU A 153 5.54 -2.93 -22.79
C LEU A 153 5.76 -2.14 -24.09
N SER A 154 4.71 -1.46 -24.59
CA SER A 154 4.80 -0.61 -25.79
C SER A 154 5.79 0.56 -25.65
N ARG A 155 6.12 0.95 -24.42
CA ARG A 155 7.04 2.04 -24.06
C ARG A 155 8.45 1.55 -23.68
N GLY A 156 8.70 0.25 -23.78
CA GLY A 156 10.02 -0.35 -23.55
C GLY A 156 10.22 -1.02 -22.19
N ALA A 157 9.15 -1.21 -21.40
CA ALA A 157 9.22 -2.08 -20.23
C ALA A 157 9.51 -3.52 -20.68
N THR A 158 10.33 -4.24 -19.91
CA THR A 158 10.63 -5.65 -20.16
C THR A 158 9.58 -6.56 -19.56
N LEU A 159 9.06 -6.20 -18.39
CA LEU A 159 7.97 -6.87 -17.71
C LEU A 159 7.02 -5.85 -17.09
N ALA A 160 5.73 -6.16 -17.06
CA ALA A 160 4.70 -5.38 -16.39
C ALA A 160 3.91 -6.28 -15.43
N ILE A 161 3.62 -5.74 -14.24
CA ILE A 161 2.91 -6.45 -13.18
C ILE A 161 1.54 -5.82 -12.99
N TYR A 162 0.49 -6.64 -12.95
CA TYR A 162 -0.88 -6.20 -12.65
C TYR A 162 -1.48 -7.01 -11.50
N SER A 163 -2.47 -6.43 -10.82
CA SER A 163 -3.23 -7.13 -9.78
C SER A 163 -4.50 -7.72 -10.38
N GLY A 164 -4.71 -9.02 -10.22
CA GLY A 164 -5.92 -9.71 -10.66
C GLY A 164 -7.14 -9.32 -9.82
N GLY A 165 -6.98 -9.15 -8.52
CA GLY A 165 -8.07 -8.78 -7.59
C GLY A 165 -8.53 -7.32 -7.62
N LYS A 166 -7.75 -6.42 -8.22
CA LYS A 166 -8.11 -4.99 -8.34
C LYS A 166 -8.97 -4.79 -9.58
N TYR A 167 -8.53 -3.97 -10.52
CA TYR A 167 -9.37 -3.58 -11.66
C TYR A 167 -9.85 -4.74 -12.53
N LEU A 168 -9.13 -5.86 -12.58
CA LEU A 168 -9.58 -7.01 -13.35
C LEU A 168 -10.77 -7.73 -12.73
N ARG A 169 -11.05 -7.56 -11.43
CA ARG A 169 -12.12 -8.28 -10.70
C ARG A 169 -11.98 -9.80 -10.82
N GLY A 170 -10.75 -10.27 -11.02
CA GLY A 170 -10.41 -11.68 -10.97
C GLY A 170 -10.32 -12.18 -9.52
N PRO A 171 -9.88 -13.43 -9.32
CA PRO A 171 -9.63 -13.96 -7.99
C PRO A 171 -8.68 -13.06 -7.20
N GLN A 172 -9.08 -12.67 -5.99
CA GLN A 172 -8.45 -11.59 -5.23
C GLN A 172 -6.95 -11.80 -4.97
N SER A 173 -6.56 -13.06 -4.77
CA SER A 173 -5.20 -13.55 -4.50
C SER A 173 -4.32 -13.72 -5.75
N THR A 174 -4.71 -13.17 -6.91
CA THR A 174 -3.94 -13.32 -8.16
C THR A 174 -3.22 -12.06 -8.60
N GLY A 175 -2.07 -12.24 -9.25
CA GLY A 175 -1.33 -11.20 -9.96
C GLY A 175 -0.95 -11.69 -11.36
N LEU A 176 -0.67 -10.78 -12.27
CA LEU A 176 -0.17 -11.06 -13.61
C LEU A 176 1.24 -10.50 -13.74
N LEU A 177 2.15 -11.29 -14.31
CA LEU A 177 3.44 -10.83 -14.79
C LEU A 177 3.49 -11.11 -16.28
N ILE A 178 3.57 -10.06 -17.09
CA ILE A 178 3.55 -10.16 -18.56
C ILE A 178 4.76 -9.45 -19.15
N GLY A 179 5.18 -9.83 -20.35
CA GLY A 179 6.26 -9.15 -21.06
C GLY A 179 7.14 -10.13 -21.81
N SER A 180 8.46 -9.99 -21.63
CA SER A 180 9.46 -10.84 -22.26
C SER A 180 9.22 -12.32 -21.98
N GLU A 181 9.19 -13.14 -23.04
CA GLU A 181 8.97 -14.58 -22.91
C GLU A 181 10.07 -15.24 -22.08
N GLN A 182 11.33 -14.85 -22.31
CA GLN A 182 12.48 -15.41 -21.60
C GLN A 182 12.39 -15.18 -20.09
N LEU A 183 12.12 -13.94 -19.66
CA LEU A 183 12.06 -13.63 -18.22
C LEU A 183 10.76 -14.11 -17.58
N ALA A 184 9.63 -14.08 -18.28
CA ALA A 184 8.38 -14.59 -17.73
C ALA A 184 8.41 -16.12 -17.55
N ARG A 185 9.06 -16.86 -18.46
CA ARG A 185 9.33 -18.30 -18.28
C ARG A 185 10.33 -18.58 -17.15
N ALA A 186 11.37 -17.75 -17.01
CA ALA A 186 12.27 -17.85 -15.86
C ALA A 186 11.54 -17.59 -14.54
N ALA A 187 10.58 -16.64 -14.50
CA ALA A 187 9.74 -16.39 -13.35
C ALA A 187 8.85 -17.61 -13.04
N TRP A 188 8.28 -18.28 -14.05
CA TRP A 188 7.55 -19.55 -13.88
C TRP A 188 8.43 -20.66 -13.28
N ALA A 189 9.66 -20.83 -13.78
CA ALA A 189 10.61 -21.81 -13.26
C ALA A 189 11.01 -21.52 -11.79
N ASN A 190 11.13 -20.24 -11.42
CA ASN A 190 11.36 -19.81 -10.03
C ASN A 190 10.10 -19.88 -9.15
N GLY A 191 8.93 -20.11 -9.75
CA GLY A 191 7.66 -20.20 -9.06
C GLY A 191 7.16 -21.64 -8.87
N PRO A 192 6.00 -21.80 -8.24
CA PRO A 192 5.34 -23.08 -8.12
C PRO A 192 4.85 -23.57 -9.50
N PRO A 193 4.85 -24.88 -9.77
CA PRO A 193 4.98 -25.97 -8.80
C PRO A 193 6.42 -26.38 -8.46
N HIS A 194 7.43 -25.75 -9.04
CA HIS A 194 8.84 -26.16 -8.96
C HIS A 194 9.44 -26.05 -7.55
N LEU A 195 10.51 -26.82 -7.31
CA LEU A 195 11.28 -26.82 -6.06
C LEU A 195 12.30 -25.66 -6.03
N SER A 196 11.81 -24.44 -6.21
CA SER A 196 12.60 -23.20 -6.28
C SER A 196 12.15 -22.20 -5.21
N PHE A 197 12.81 -21.05 -5.13
CA PHE A 197 12.56 -20.00 -4.12
C PHE A 197 11.07 -19.64 -3.98
N GLY A 198 10.37 -19.48 -5.11
CA GLY A 198 8.97 -19.07 -5.16
C GLY A 198 7.97 -20.17 -4.81
N ARG A 199 8.40 -21.37 -4.39
CA ARG A 199 7.51 -22.48 -4.03
C ARG A 199 6.45 -22.09 -2.98
N ALA A 200 6.77 -21.17 -2.08
CA ALA A 200 5.84 -20.65 -1.07
C ALA A 200 4.73 -19.75 -1.65
N MET A 201 4.85 -19.29 -2.90
CA MET A 201 3.94 -18.34 -3.56
C MET A 201 2.93 -19.06 -4.46
N LYS A 202 2.26 -20.08 -3.92
CA LYS A 202 1.38 -20.98 -4.69
C LYS A 202 0.07 -20.32 -5.09
N VAL A 203 -0.29 -20.47 -6.37
CA VAL A 203 -1.60 -20.11 -6.94
C VAL A 203 -2.30 -21.38 -7.45
N GLY A 204 -3.61 -21.48 -7.24
CA GLY A 204 -4.42 -22.63 -7.70
C GLY A 204 -4.73 -22.57 -9.19
N LYS A 205 -4.89 -23.73 -9.85
CA LYS A 205 -5.29 -23.80 -11.27
C LYS A 205 -6.63 -23.09 -11.54
N GLU A 206 -7.54 -23.13 -10.56
CA GLU A 206 -8.83 -22.46 -10.60
C GLU A 206 -8.66 -20.95 -10.64
N GLU A 207 -7.73 -20.44 -9.83
CA GLU A 207 -7.39 -19.02 -9.76
C GLU A 207 -6.64 -18.56 -11.01
N ILE A 208 -5.71 -19.36 -11.53
CA ILE A 208 -5.02 -19.10 -12.81
C ILE A 208 -6.06 -18.90 -13.92
N VAL A 209 -6.96 -19.86 -14.10
CA VAL A 209 -8.01 -19.78 -15.13
C VAL A 209 -8.96 -18.61 -14.85
N GLY A 210 -9.31 -18.36 -13.59
CA GLY A 210 -10.16 -17.23 -13.20
C GLY A 210 -9.54 -15.87 -13.55
N ALA A 211 -8.25 -15.68 -13.29
CA ALA A 211 -7.53 -14.44 -13.58
C ALA A 211 -7.43 -14.17 -15.09
N VAL A 212 -7.21 -15.22 -15.88
CA VAL A 212 -7.14 -15.12 -17.34
C VAL A 212 -8.49 -14.73 -17.95
N VAL A 213 -9.58 -15.34 -17.49
CA VAL A 213 -10.94 -14.97 -17.95
C VAL A 213 -11.28 -13.54 -17.54
N ALA A 214 -10.88 -13.11 -16.34
CA ALA A 214 -11.04 -11.73 -15.89
C ALA A 214 -10.26 -10.73 -16.75
N LEU A 215 -9.03 -11.07 -17.14
CA LEU A 215 -8.23 -10.29 -18.08
C LEU A 215 -8.89 -10.19 -19.46
N GLU A 216 -9.38 -11.29 -20.01
CA GLU A 216 -10.11 -11.31 -21.28
C GLU A 216 -11.34 -10.40 -21.22
N ALA A 217 -12.16 -10.52 -20.17
CA ALA A 217 -13.34 -9.70 -19.98
C ALA A 217 -13.00 -8.21 -19.93
N TRP A 218 -11.96 -7.86 -19.17
CA TRP A 218 -11.48 -6.47 -19.03
C TRP A 218 -10.99 -5.85 -20.35
N LEU A 219 -10.34 -6.66 -21.18
CA LEU A 219 -9.80 -6.22 -22.48
C LEU A 219 -10.82 -6.31 -23.61
N THR A 220 -12.01 -6.87 -23.35
CA THR A 220 -13.11 -6.94 -24.31
C THR A 220 -13.96 -5.65 -24.27
N PRO A 221 -13.95 -4.81 -25.33
CA PRO A 221 -14.59 -3.48 -25.28
C PRO A 221 -16.09 -3.49 -24.96
N SER A 222 -16.83 -4.46 -25.49
CA SER A 222 -18.28 -4.58 -25.24
C SER A 222 -18.60 -4.94 -23.80
N LEU A 223 -17.81 -5.83 -23.18
CA LEU A 223 -17.98 -6.20 -21.77
C LEU A 223 -17.62 -5.04 -20.85
N ARG A 224 -16.54 -4.31 -21.18
CA ARG A 224 -16.15 -3.11 -20.45
C ARG A 224 -17.20 -2.00 -20.51
N ALA A 225 -17.76 -1.74 -21.69
CA ALA A 225 -18.84 -0.77 -21.84
C ALA A 225 -20.09 -1.15 -21.02
N ASN A 226 -20.41 -2.45 -20.93
CA ASN A 226 -21.52 -2.93 -20.11
C ASN A 226 -21.27 -2.69 -18.61
N ASP A 227 -20.05 -2.94 -18.13
CA ASP A 227 -19.64 -2.66 -16.74
C ASP A 227 -19.73 -1.16 -16.43
N GLU A 228 -19.24 -0.30 -17.32
CA GLU A 228 -19.32 1.16 -17.15
C GLU A 228 -20.76 1.67 -17.08
N GLN A 229 -21.64 1.21 -17.98
CA GLN A 229 -23.07 1.54 -17.95
C GLN A 229 -23.74 1.05 -16.67
N LYS A 230 -23.39 -0.17 -16.21
CA LYS A 230 -23.88 -0.71 -14.94
C LYS A 230 -23.45 0.17 -13.78
N TRP A 231 -22.17 0.56 -13.69
CA TRP A 231 -21.67 1.40 -12.61
C TRP A 231 -22.38 2.76 -12.58
N LEU A 232 -22.51 3.43 -13.73
CA LEU A 232 -23.23 4.71 -13.81
C LEU A 232 -24.70 4.57 -13.38
N ARG A 233 -25.38 3.48 -13.78
CA ARG A 233 -26.74 3.20 -13.30
C ARG A 233 -26.79 3.06 -11.78
N LEU A 234 -25.93 2.22 -11.21
CA LEU A 234 -25.90 1.98 -9.76
C LEU A 234 -25.61 3.26 -8.97
N LEU A 235 -24.64 4.07 -9.41
CA LEU A 235 -24.37 5.37 -8.80
C LEU A 235 -25.55 6.33 -8.94
N GLY A 236 -26.25 6.32 -10.08
CA GLY A 236 -27.48 7.07 -10.30
C GLY A 236 -28.59 6.64 -9.35
N THR A 237 -28.76 5.34 -9.11
CA THR A 237 -29.70 4.79 -8.14
C THR A 237 -29.37 5.26 -6.72
N ILE A 238 -28.10 5.26 -6.30
CA ILE A 238 -27.72 5.78 -4.98
C ILE A 238 -28.02 7.27 -4.89
N ALA A 239 -27.60 8.05 -5.90
CA ALA A 239 -27.77 9.50 -5.92
C ALA A 239 -29.24 9.95 -5.85
N SER A 240 -30.15 9.24 -6.55
CA SER A 240 -31.57 9.59 -6.57
C SER A 240 -32.35 9.19 -5.32
N ASN A 241 -31.81 8.27 -4.51
CA ASN A 241 -32.44 7.78 -3.29
C ASN A 241 -31.93 8.46 -2.01
N LEU A 242 -30.92 9.33 -2.11
CA LEU A 242 -30.43 10.13 -0.98
C LEU A 242 -31.33 11.35 -0.76
N SER A 243 -31.62 11.67 0.50
CA SER A 243 -32.39 12.87 0.88
C SER A 243 -31.72 14.17 0.37
N PRO A 244 -32.34 14.93 -0.57
CA PRO A 244 -31.72 16.10 -1.19
C PRO A 244 -31.59 17.30 -0.23
N ASP A 245 -32.32 17.30 0.88
CA ASP A 245 -32.20 18.26 1.99
C ASP A 245 -30.96 18.00 2.87
N LEU A 246 -30.44 16.77 2.87
CA LEU A 246 -29.29 16.38 3.68
C LEU A 246 -27.99 16.29 2.87
N PHE A 247 -28.08 15.90 1.60
CA PHE A 247 -26.92 15.55 0.79
C PHE A 247 -26.79 16.37 -0.49
N HIS A 248 -25.53 16.69 -0.82
CA HIS A 248 -25.12 17.14 -2.15
C HIS A 248 -24.27 16.08 -2.81
N VAL A 249 -24.67 15.66 -4.02
CA VAL A 249 -24.05 14.54 -4.71
C VAL A 249 -23.52 14.93 -6.08
N SER A 250 -22.40 14.34 -6.48
CA SER A 250 -21.85 14.49 -7.84
C SER A 250 -21.15 13.21 -8.28
N ILE A 251 -21.43 12.76 -9.51
CA ILE A 251 -20.72 11.64 -10.12
C ILE A 251 -19.42 12.19 -10.73
N GLN A 252 -18.30 11.70 -10.24
CA GLN A 252 -16.97 11.99 -10.76
C GLN A 252 -16.64 10.96 -11.85
N PRO A 253 -16.22 11.40 -13.05
CA PRO A 253 -15.83 10.47 -14.10
C PRO A 253 -14.56 9.68 -13.72
N PRO A 254 -14.31 8.54 -14.37
CA PRO A 254 -13.00 7.89 -14.29
C PRO A 254 -11.87 8.84 -14.66
N ASN A 255 -10.69 8.58 -14.11
CA ASN A 255 -9.45 9.23 -14.50
C ASN A 255 -8.33 8.19 -14.64
N TRP A 256 -7.09 8.63 -14.88
CA TRP A 256 -5.97 7.73 -15.17
C TRP A 256 -5.61 6.77 -14.02
N SER A 257 -5.90 7.11 -12.75
CA SER A 257 -5.59 6.29 -11.57
C SER A 257 -6.82 5.66 -10.91
N ALA A 258 -8.01 6.20 -11.17
CA ALA A 258 -9.31 5.69 -10.73
C ALA A 258 -10.18 5.36 -11.95
N LEU A 259 -10.19 4.08 -12.35
CA LEU A 259 -10.78 3.65 -13.63
C LEU A 259 -12.30 3.45 -13.60
N THR A 260 -12.94 3.79 -12.48
CA THR A 260 -14.38 3.70 -12.28
C THR A 260 -14.95 5.09 -12.02
N PRO A 261 -16.20 5.37 -12.46
CA PRO A 261 -16.89 6.55 -11.96
C PRO A 261 -17.11 6.38 -10.45
N ARG A 262 -17.08 7.48 -9.71
CA ARG A 262 -17.32 7.47 -8.25
C ARG A 262 -18.36 8.51 -7.88
N LEU A 263 -19.26 8.17 -6.96
CA LEU A 263 -20.22 9.14 -6.43
C LEU A 263 -19.59 9.84 -5.23
N LYS A 264 -19.44 11.16 -5.32
CA LYS A 264 -19.02 12.02 -4.22
C LYS A 264 -20.25 12.51 -3.49
N VAL A 265 -20.34 12.23 -2.20
CA VAL A 265 -21.50 12.54 -1.35
C VAL A 265 -21.04 13.45 -0.21
N PHE A 266 -21.56 14.67 -0.20
CA PHE A 266 -21.38 15.65 0.87
C PHE A 266 -22.66 15.78 1.69
N TRP A 267 -22.55 16.11 2.97
CA TRP A 267 -23.69 16.52 3.80
C TRP A 267 -23.49 17.90 4.42
N VAL A 268 -24.61 18.52 4.77
CA VAL A 268 -24.65 19.92 5.22
C VAL A 268 -24.12 20.10 6.65
N ASP A 269 -24.30 19.10 7.53
CA ASP A 269 -23.90 19.21 8.93
C ASP A 269 -22.40 18.96 9.14
N GLU A 270 -21.62 20.04 9.17
CA GLU A 270 -20.18 20.03 9.37
C GLU A 270 -19.72 19.52 10.75
N ARG A 271 -20.65 19.34 11.71
CA ARG A 271 -20.33 18.77 13.02
C ARG A 271 -20.04 17.27 12.94
N ILE A 272 -20.50 16.61 11.88
CA ILE A 272 -20.36 15.17 11.67
C ILE A 272 -19.24 14.94 10.68
N ALA A 273 -18.18 14.30 11.14
CA ALA A 273 -17.03 13.98 10.32
C ALA A 273 -17.25 12.69 9.50
N ALA A 274 -16.62 12.61 8.33
CA ALA A 274 -16.74 11.47 7.44
C ALA A 274 -16.24 10.16 8.07
N VAL A 275 -15.28 10.25 8.99
CA VAL A 275 -14.82 9.08 9.74
C VAL A 275 -15.92 8.46 10.60
N GLU A 276 -16.82 9.25 11.18
CA GLU A 276 -17.97 8.72 11.93
C GLU A 276 -18.98 8.06 11.00
N ILE A 277 -19.26 8.67 9.84
CA ILE A 277 -20.12 8.08 8.81
C ILE A 277 -19.56 6.72 8.36
N VAL A 278 -18.29 6.67 7.98
CA VAL A 278 -17.63 5.43 7.53
C VAL A 278 -17.67 4.36 8.62
N ALA A 279 -17.35 4.73 9.86
CA ALA A 279 -17.38 3.81 10.99
C ALA A 279 -18.79 3.24 11.26
N ARG A 280 -19.83 4.09 11.25
CA ARG A 280 -21.22 3.67 11.47
C ARG A 280 -21.78 2.88 10.29
N MET A 281 -21.44 3.22 9.05
CA MET A 281 -21.80 2.42 7.87
C MET A 281 -21.26 0.99 7.98
N LEU A 282 -19.99 0.83 8.40
CA LEU A 282 -19.39 -0.48 8.63
C LEU A 282 -20.00 -1.20 9.85
N HIS A 283 -20.19 -0.48 10.95
CA HIS A 283 -20.66 -1.06 12.21
C HIS A 283 -22.15 -1.45 12.18
N ASP A 284 -23.02 -0.59 11.67
CA ASP A 284 -24.47 -0.77 11.74
C ASP A 284 -24.99 -1.58 10.53
N PHE A 285 -24.35 -1.42 9.36
CA PHE A 285 -24.85 -1.97 8.09
C PHE A 285 -23.88 -2.90 7.38
N ARG A 286 -22.64 -3.09 7.88
CA ARG A 286 -21.58 -3.88 7.23
C ARG A 286 -21.24 -3.37 5.82
N ILE A 287 -21.36 -2.06 5.60
CA ILE A 287 -21.01 -1.39 4.34
C ILE A 287 -19.67 -0.67 4.55
N GLN A 288 -18.63 -1.17 3.91
CA GLN A 288 -17.33 -0.49 3.88
C GLN A 288 -17.33 0.58 2.79
N LEU A 289 -17.18 1.84 3.19
CA LEU A 289 -16.91 2.94 2.27
C LEU A 289 -15.38 3.13 2.12
N PRO A 290 -14.90 3.62 0.95
CA PRO A 290 -13.55 4.16 0.82
C PRO A 290 -13.24 5.19 1.91
N ASP A 291 -12.14 5.00 2.64
CA ASP A 291 -11.79 5.82 3.81
C ASP A 291 -10.45 6.58 3.67
N PHE A 292 -9.78 6.43 2.52
CA PHE A 292 -8.50 7.07 2.16
C PHE A 292 -8.66 8.44 1.48
N CYS A 293 -9.89 8.92 1.27
CA CYS A 293 -10.20 10.23 0.67
C CYS A 293 -11.30 11.00 1.43
N SER A 294 -11.60 10.58 2.65
CA SER A 294 -12.65 11.18 3.47
C SER A 294 -12.16 12.52 4.04
N SER A 295 -12.67 13.65 3.53
CA SER A 295 -12.52 14.96 4.18
C SER A 295 -13.63 15.16 5.21
N GLU A 296 -13.61 16.27 5.95
CA GLU A 296 -14.46 16.45 7.13
C GLU A 296 -15.94 16.10 6.87
N ASN A 297 -16.60 16.54 5.81
CA ASN A 297 -18.01 16.20 5.54
C ASN A 297 -18.26 15.54 4.17
N VAL A 298 -17.33 14.70 3.68
CA VAL A 298 -17.50 14.01 2.38
C VAL A 298 -17.07 12.56 2.41
N VAL A 299 -17.82 11.72 1.68
CA VAL A 299 -17.42 10.36 1.35
C VAL A 299 -17.45 10.12 -0.16
N LEU A 300 -16.66 9.14 -0.61
CA LEU A 300 -16.73 8.61 -1.96
C LEU A 300 -17.41 7.25 -1.92
N ILE A 301 -18.22 6.94 -2.94
CA ILE A 301 -18.79 5.62 -3.15
C ILE A 301 -18.21 5.07 -4.46
N ASP A 302 -17.57 3.91 -4.35
CA ASP A 302 -17.05 3.16 -5.49
C ASP A 302 -18.02 2.03 -5.87
N PRO A 303 -18.52 1.99 -7.12
CA PRO A 303 -19.52 1.01 -7.53
C PRO A 303 -18.96 -0.39 -7.78
N PHE A 304 -17.64 -0.59 -7.69
CA PHE A 304 -16.96 -1.80 -8.17
C PHE A 304 -17.51 -3.13 -7.62
N ASN A 305 -17.88 -3.12 -6.34
CA ASN A 305 -18.35 -4.29 -5.60
C ASN A 305 -19.88 -4.30 -5.41
N ILE A 306 -20.60 -3.31 -5.95
CA ILE A 306 -22.07 -3.26 -5.87
C ILE A 306 -22.65 -4.16 -6.96
N VAL A 307 -23.42 -5.16 -6.53
CA VAL A 307 -23.88 -6.22 -7.43
C VAL A 307 -25.08 -5.77 -8.27
N ASP A 308 -26.04 -5.09 -7.65
CA ASP A 308 -27.33 -4.78 -8.23
C ASP A 308 -27.96 -3.53 -7.61
N ASP A 309 -29.12 -3.15 -8.13
CA ASP A 309 -29.86 -1.98 -7.67
C ASP A 309 -30.37 -2.17 -6.23
N GLU A 310 -30.66 -3.40 -5.75
CA GLU A 310 -31.08 -3.61 -4.36
C GLU A 310 -29.97 -3.19 -3.38
N GLN A 311 -28.73 -3.60 -3.63
CA GLN A 311 -27.59 -3.16 -2.85
C GLN A 311 -27.36 -1.64 -2.96
N ALA A 312 -27.58 -1.04 -4.14
CA ALA A 312 -27.50 0.40 -4.30
C ALA A 312 -28.53 1.15 -3.44
N HIS A 313 -29.78 0.68 -3.39
CA HIS A 313 -30.81 1.25 -2.50
C HIS A 313 -30.43 1.09 -1.02
N LEU A 314 -29.86 -0.05 -0.63
CA LEU A 314 -29.40 -0.28 0.73
C LEU A 314 -28.31 0.74 1.12
N VAL A 315 -27.33 0.98 0.25
CA VAL A 315 -26.28 1.98 0.50
C VAL A 315 -26.86 3.37 0.75
N ALA A 316 -27.79 3.83 -0.09
CA ALA A 316 -28.42 5.14 0.08
C ALA A 316 -29.22 5.23 1.40
N LYS A 317 -30.09 4.24 1.64
CA LYS A 317 -30.93 4.19 2.84
C LYS A 317 -30.10 4.12 4.14
N SER A 318 -29.02 3.34 4.13
CA SER A 318 -28.11 3.24 5.27
C SER A 318 -27.41 4.57 5.53
N LEU A 319 -26.92 5.25 4.49
CA LEU A 319 -26.26 6.55 4.64
C LEU A 319 -27.20 7.61 5.21
N ASP A 320 -28.44 7.68 4.72
CA ASP A 320 -29.50 8.53 5.26
C ASP A 320 -29.78 8.25 6.75
N THR A 321 -29.89 6.97 7.10
CA THR A 321 -30.18 6.54 8.48
C THR A 321 -29.02 6.90 9.41
N VAL A 322 -27.77 6.63 9.00
CA VAL A 322 -26.58 6.94 9.78
C VAL A 322 -26.48 8.44 10.02
N LEU A 323 -26.63 9.27 8.98
CA LEU A 323 -26.52 10.72 9.13
C LEU A 323 -27.59 11.27 10.09
N ARG A 324 -28.85 10.86 9.93
CA ARG A 324 -29.96 11.32 10.80
C ARG A 324 -29.76 10.90 12.26
N ASN A 325 -29.25 9.69 12.50
CA ASN A 325 -28.95 9.23 13.85
C ASN A 325 -27.83 10.06 14.48
N LEU A 326 -26.73 10.30 13.75
CA LEU A 326 -25.62 11.13 14.23
C LEU A 326 -26.06 12.58 14.48
N GLN A 327 -26.92 13.15 13.64
CA GLN A 327 -27.50 14.48 13.87
C GLN A 327 -28.28 14.53 15.18
N SER A 328 -29.11 13.52 15.44
CA SER A 328 -29.85 13.42 16.70
C SER A 328 -28.94 13.22 17.91
N GLU A 329 -27.88 12.41 17.79
CA GLU A 329 -26.87 12.22 18.83
C GLU A 329 -26.17 13.55 19.17
N VAL A 330 -25.71 14.29 18.15
CA VAL A 330 -25.07 15.61 18.32
C VAL A 330 -26.01 16.65 18.95
N GLU A 331 -27.29 16.65 18.57
CA GLU A 331 -28.30 17.53 19.17
C GLU A 331 -28.56 17.21 20.65
N ASN A 332 -28.60 15.93 21.01
CA ASN A 332 -28.78 15.48 22.39
C ASN A 332 -27.53 15.76 23.24
N ASP A 333 -26.33 15.58 22.68
CA ASP A 333 -25.06 15.84 23.38
C ASP A 333 -24.84 17.32 23.64
N ALA A 334 -25.29 18.21 22.74
CA ALA A 334 -25.24 19.66 22.94
C ALA A 334 -26.05 20.15 24.16
N VAL A 335 -27.03 19.36 24.62
CA VAL A 335 -27.82 19.62 25.84
C VAL A 335 -27.11 19.12 27.10
N SER A 336 -26.07 18.30 26.97
CA SER A 336 -25.29 17.70 28.07
C SER A 336 -23.96 18.40 28.37
N ALA A 337 -23.85 19.70 28.07
CA ALA A 337 -22.61 20.46 28.26
C ALA A 337 -22.18 20.58 29.74
N GLY A 338 -21.39 19.60 30.17
CA GLY A 338 -20.19 19.76 30.98
C GLY A 338 -20.21 19.12 32.38
N PRO A 339 -19.15 18.37 32.72
CA PRO A 339 -18.59 18.48 34.06
C PRO A 339 -17.07 18.75 34.08
N LYS A 340 -16.76 19.89 34.72
CA LYS A 340 -15.54 20.32 35.44
C LYS A 340 -14.30 19.42 35.32
N ALA A 341 -13.30 19.89 34.56
CA ALA A 341 -11.93 19.42 34.63
C ALA A 341 -11.38 19.56 36.06
N HIS A 342 -11.28 18.45 36.78
CA HIS A 342 -10.56 18.39 38.05
C HIS A 342 -9.29 17.52 37.98
N GLU A 343 -8.98 16.90 36.83
CA GLU A 343 -7.76 16.13 36.64
C GLU A 343 -7.13 16.45 35.27
N SER A 344 -5.84 16.80 35.29
CA SER A 344 -5.06 17.18 34.10
C SER A 344 -4.32 15.98 33.54
N PHE A 345 -4.36 15.79 32.23
CA PHE A 345 -3.53 14.83 31.50
C PHE A 345 -2.14 15.41 31.17
N ALA A 346 -1.92 16.71 31.38
CA ALA A 346 -0.64 17.34 31.09
C ALA A 346 0.48 16.81 32.00
N GLY A 347 1.66 16.58 31.40
CA GLY A 347 2.84 16.11 32.11
C GLY A 347 3.58 15.00 31.38
N LEU A 348 4.56 14.45 32.08
CA LEU A 348 5.37 13.33 31.63
C LEU A 348 4.78 12.02 32.12
N TRP A 349 4.59 11.08 31.21
CA TRP A 349 4.01 9.77 31.48
C TRP A 349 4.95 8.67 31.01
N SER A 350 5.19 7.69 31.87
CA SER A 350 5.81 6.42 31.50
C SER A 350 4.70 5.45 31.15
N SER A 351 4.58 5.12 29.87
CA SER A 351 3.60 4.17 29.34
C SER A 351 4.21 2.79 29.16
N THR A 352 3.42 1.75 29.41
CA THR A 352 3.77 0.35 29.21
C THR A 352 2.77 -0.25 28.23
N LEU A 353 3.25 -0.75 27.09
CA LEU A 353 2.45 -1.38 26.06
C LEU A 353 2.70 -2.89 26.07
N THR A 354 1.62 -3.66 26.02
CA THR A 354 1.68 -5.13 25.98
C THR A 354 1.33 -5.61 24.56
N PHE A 355 2.34 -5.93 23.78
CA PHE A 355 2.19 -6.55 22.47
C PHE A 355 2.13 -8.08 22.57
N ALA A 356 1.88 -8.76 21.45
CA ALA A 356 1.99 -10.21 21.38
C ALA A 356 3.44 -10.65 21.65
N GLY A 357 3.69 -11.25 22.82
CA GLY A 357 4.98 -11.83 23.21
C GLY A 357 6.04 -10.86 23.72
N ARG A 358 5.73 -9.55 23.86
CA ARG A 358 6.67 -8.56 24.41
C ARG A 358 5.95 -7.42 25.12
N VAL A 359 6.64 -6.80 26.07
CA VAL A 359 6.20 -5.60 26.78
C VAL A 359 7.24 -4.52 26.56
N GLU A 360 6.81 -3.31 26.17
CA GLU A 360 7.71 -2.19 25.91
C GLU A 360 7.32 -0.98 26.76
N GLU A 361 8.32 -0.21 27.18
CA GLU A 361 8.14 1.06 27.88
C GLU A 361 8.31 2.23 26.92
N HIS A 362 7.27 3.03 26.76
CA HIS A 362 7.28 4.23 25.94
C HIS A 362 7.08 5.46 26.84
N ALA A 363 7.43 6.64 26.37
CA ALA A 363 7.20 7.90 27.08
C ALA A 363 6.21 8.79 26.33
N MET A 364 5.30 9.45 27.06
CA MET A 364 4.41 10.49 26.53
C MET A 364 4.68 11.79 27.29
N GLU A 365 4.93 12.86 26.55
CA GLU A 365 5.01 14.22 27.08
C GLU A 365 3.80 14.98 26.56
N LEU A 366 2.84 15.28 27.43
CA LEU A 366 1.53 15.81 27.05
C LEU A 366 1.36 17.25 27.53
N THR A 367 0.85 18.10 26.65
CA THR A 367 0.33 19.44 26.93
C THR A 367 -1.18 19.45 26.74
N GLN A 368 -1.90 20.15 27.61
CA GLN A 368 -3.37 20.21 27.58
C GLN A 368 -3.87 21.66 27.55
N GLU A 369 -4.70 21.97 26.57
CA GLU A 369 -5.41 23.24 26.43
C GLU A 369 -6.92 22.98 26.33
N GLY A 370 -7.63 23.12 27.46
CA GLY A 370 -9.02 22.70 27.55
C GLY A 370 -9.18 21.19 27.32
N ALA A 371 -9.94 20.82 26.28
CA ALA A 371 -10.11 19.43 25.87
C ALA A 371 -9.01 18.95 24.91
N ALA A 372 -8.23 19.84 24.30
CA ALA A 372 -7.21 19.47 23.33
C ALA A 372 -5.92 18.99 24.02
N ILE A 373 -5.35 17.91 23.51
CA ILE A 373 -4.07 17.34 23.94
C ILE A 373 -3.10 17.35 22.77
N SER A 374 -1.86 17.74 23.03
CA SER A 374 -0.76 17.67 22.07
C SER A 374 0.53 17.27 22.79
N GLY A 375 1.58 16.91 22.05
CA GLY A 375 2.86 16.60 22.66
C GLY A 375 3.74 15.65 21.85
N VAL A 376 4.62 14.95 22.55
CA VAL A 376 5.61 14.03 21.96
C VAL A 376 5.43 12.62 22.51
N TYR A 377 5.53 11.63 21.64
CA TYR A 377 5.51 10.21 21.98
C TYR A 377 6.83 9.55 21.59
N ARG A 378 7.42 8.78 22.50
CA ARG A 378 8.76 8.22 22.32
C ARG A 378 8.76 6.73 22.63
N GLY A 379 9.29 5.93 21.72
CA GLY A 379 9.64 4.52 21.95
C GLY A 379 11.15 4.35 22.04
N ASP A 380 11.62 3.10 22.03
CA ASP A 380 13.05 2.80 22.16
C ASP A 380 13.90 3.31 20.98
N VAL A 381 13.31 3.30 19.78
CA VAL A 381 14.01 3.59 18.51
C VAL A 381 13.33 4.66 17.66
N PHE A 382 12.33 5.36 18.22
CA PHE A 382 11.59 6.38 17.49
C PHE A 382 11.07 7.49 18.40
N ASP A 383 10.92 8.67 17.82
CA ASP A 383 10.17 9.80 18.36
C ASP A 383 9.04 10.15 17.38
N GLY A 384 7.91 10.61 17.91
CA GLY A 384 6.73 10.96 17.13
C GLY A 384 5.91 12.06 17.80
N SER A 385 4.96 12.62 17.04
CA SER A 385 3.97 13.53 17.61
C SER A 385 2.82 12.73 18.24
N ILE A 386 2.18 13.30 19.25
CA ILE A 386 0.93 12.79 19.80
C ILE A 386 -0.07 13.93 19.92
N THR A 387 -1.28 13.69 19.45
CA THR A 387 -2.38 14.67 19.48
C THR A 387 -3.68 13.99 19.80
N GLY A 388 -4.63 14.69 20.41
CA GLY A 388 -5.94 14.13 20.65
C GLY A 388 -6.80 15.00 21.54
N ARG A 389 -7.76 14.37 22.22
CA ARG A 389 -8.74 15.06 23.07
C ARG A 389 -9.02 14.30 24.35
N ALA A 390 -9.37 15.04 25.39
CA ALA A 390 -9.86 14.54 26.66
C ALA A 390 -11.32 14.95 26.89
N ASN A 391 -12.13 14.04 27.43
CA ASN A 391 -13.50 14.30 27.85
C ASN A 391 -13.73 13.70 29.25
N GLY A 392 -13.82 14.54 30.27
CA GLY A 392 -13.86 14.07 31.66
C GLY A 392 -12.61 13.27 32.03
N ASN A 393 -12.79 11.98 32.34
CA ASN A 393 -11.69 11.05 32.61
C ASN A 393 -11.31 10.20 31.39
N GLU A 394 -11.92 10.39 30.23
CA GLU A 394 -11.60 9.69 28.99
C GLU A 394 -10.56 10.46 28.18
N LEU A 395 -9.71 9.70 27.49
CA LEU A 395 -8.58 10.20 26.73
C LEU A 395 -8.49 9.46 25.39
N ASN A 396 -8.54 10.20 24.30
CA ASN A 396 -8.34 9.67 22.94
C ASN A 396 -7.15 10.36 22.31
N LEU A 397 -6.08 9.62 22.03
CA LEU A 397 -4.84 10.15 21.44
C LEU A 397 -4.47 9.38 20.19
N VAL A 398 -3.85 10.06 19.24
CA VAL A 398 -3.18 9.47 18.09
C VAL A 398 -1.73 9.88 18.16
N ALA A 399 -0.85 8.91 18.40
CA ALA A 399 0.57 9.10 18.20
C ALA A 399 0.97 8.61 16.81
N LYS A 400 1.87 9.37 16.18
CA LYS A 400 2.36 9.12 14.83
C LYS A 400 3.87 9.30 14.82
N HIS A 401 4.59 8.36 14.22
CA HIS A 401 5.99 8.55 13.84
C HIS A 401 6.25 8.09 12.40
N ASP A 402 7.20 8.73 11.75
CA ASP A 402 7.57 8.42 10.37
C ASP A 402 8.61 7.29 10.34
N THR A 403 8.52 6.47 9.32
CA THR A 403 9.57 5.53 8.88
C THR A 403 9.96 5.89 7.46
N ASP A 404 10.91 5.15 6.86
CA ASP A 404 11.40 5.44 5.51
C ASP A 404 10.28 5.45 4.44
N LEU A 405 9.25 4.60 4.57
CA LEU A 405 8.20 4.43 3.54
C LEU A 405 6.76 4.54 4.07
N MET A 406 6.57 4.56 5.39
CA MET A 406 5.26 4.54 6.01
C MET A 406 5.22 5.41 7.27
N GLU A 407 4.03 5.76 7.67
CA GLU A 407 3.69 6.39 8.93
C GLU A 407 3.16 5.29 9.86
N ILE A 408 3.69 5.16 11.08
CA ILE A 408 3.21 4.20 12.08
C ILE A 408 2.33 4.94 13.08
N TYR A 409 1.21 4.31 13.44
CA TYR A 409 0.17 4.89 14.27
C TYR A 409 -0.08 4.08 15.54
N TYR A 410 -0.28 4.81 16.63
CA TYR A 410 -0.82 4.29 17.89
C TYR A 410 -2.04 5.13 18.27
N CYS A 411 -3.24 4.59 18.11
CA CYS A 411 -4.49 5.22 18.51
C CYS A 411 -4.87 4.75 19.91
N PHE A 412 -4.59 5.57 20.92
CA PHE A 412 -4.87 5.29 22.32
C PHE A 412 -6.30 5.70 22.68
N GLU A 413 -7.02 4.75 23.25
CA GLU A 413 -8.18 4.98 24.08
C GLU A 413 -7.76 4.72 25.52
N GLY A 414 -8.03 5.66 26.43
CA GLY A 414 -7.57 5.61 27.81
C GLY A 414 -8.57 6.19 28.78
N HIS A 415 -8.58 5.67 30.00
CA HIS A 415 -9.34 6.21 31.12
C HIS A 415 -8.40 6.57 32.26
N LEU A 416 -8.52 7.79 32.76
CA LEU A 416 -7.82 8.24 33.94
C LEU A 416 -8.42 7.57 35.18
N ARG A 417 -7.54 6.94 35.94
CA ARG A 417 -7.76 6.44 37.30
C ARG A 417 -6.76 7.12 38.21
N VAL A 418 -6.96 7.03 39.52
CA VAL A 418 -6.07 7.64 40.52
C VAL A 418 -4.61 7.28 40.24
N GLY A 419 -3.84 8.27 39.74
CA GLY A 419 -2.41 8.16 39.44
C GLY A 419 -2.02 7.28 38.24
N ARG A 420 -2.97 6.88 37.37
CA ARG A 420 -2.65 6.10 36.16
C ARG A 420 -3.67 6.26 35.04
N ILE A 421 -3.24 6.11 33.80
CA ILE A 421 -4.12 5.93 32.64
C ILE A 421 -4.10 4.45 32.26
N GLU A 422 -5.25 3.89 31.89
CA GLU A 422 -5.37 2.51 31.42
C GLU A 422 -6.30 2.44 30.20
N GLY A 423 -5.97 1.57 29.24
CA GLY A 423 -6.86 1.34 28.10
C GLY A 423 -6.27 0.49 26.99
N ILE A 424 -6.70 0.77 25.75
CA ILE A 424 -6.35 0.02 24.54
C ILE A 424 -5.68 0.96 23.56
N ALA A 425 -4.59 0.49 22.95
CA ALA A 425 -3.95 1.13 21.81
C ALA A 425 -4.25 0.30 20.56
N GLN A 426 -4.91 0.90 19.58
CA GLN A 426 -5.08 0.31 18.25
C GLN A 426 -3.86 0.69 17.41
N LEU A 427 -3.26 -0.30 16.76
CA LEU A 427 -1.96 -0.17 16.11
C LEU A 427 -2.14 -0.20 14.59
N GLY A 428 -1.35 0.56 13.85
CA GLY A 428 -1.41 0.48 12.40
C GLY A 428 -0.29 1.20 11.69
N ALA A 429 -0.39 1.20 10.37
CA ALA A 429 0.53 1.90 9.50
C ALA A 429 -0.19 2.34 8.22
N ALA A 430 0.21 3.46 7.65
CA ALA A 430 -0.27 3.88 6.35
C ALA A 430 0.84 4.60 5.58
N THR A 431 0.77 4.58 4.25
CA THR A 431 1.50 5.55 3.45
C THR A 431 0.76 6.89 3.50
N PRO A 432 1.44 8.05 3.36
CA PRO A 432 0.79 9.35 3.34
C PRO A 432 -0.40 9.43 2.36
N GLU A 433 -0.29 8.77 1.20
CA GLU A 433 -1.30 8.73 0.15
C GLU A 433 -2.53 7.85 0.45
N LEU A 434 -2.36 6.86 1.33
CA LEU A 434 -3.40 5.88 1.69
C LEU A 434 -3.77 6.04 3.17
N ARG A 435 -3.58 7.24 3.72
CA ARG A 435 -3.92 7.49 5.12
C ARG A 435 -5.42 7.30 5.31
N SER A 436 -5.79 6.32 6.12
CA SER A 436 -7.18 6.01 6.39
C SER A 436 -7.38 5.52 7.82
N PRO A 437 -8.53 5.78 8.47
CA PRO A 437 -8.81 5.30 9.81
C PRO A 437 -8.59 3.78 9.97
N SER A 438 -8.93 2.99 8.95
CA SER A 438 -8.74 1.54 8.97
C SER A 438 -7.26 1.16 8.93
N LEU A 439 -6.46 1.79 8.06
CA LEU A 439 -5.04 1.48 7.93
C LEU A 439 -4.22 1.95 9.15
N CYS A 440 -4.61 3.06 9.76
CA CYS A 440 -4.03 3.54 11.02
C CYS A 440 -4.29 2.59 12.21
N LYS A 441 -5.17 1.58 12.07
CA LYS A 441 -5.58 0.64 13.13
C LYS A 441 -5.50 -0.85 12.73
N GLN A 442 -4.82 -1.17 11.62
CA GLN A 442 -4.88 -2.49 10.98
C GLN A 442 -4.08 -3.62 11.67
N PHE A 443 -3.18 -3.30 12.60
CA PHE A 443 -2.31 -4.27 13.29
C PHE A 443 -2.90 -4.77 14.62
N GLY A 444 -4.18 -4.48 14.88
CA GLY A 444 -4.90 -4.95 16.05
C GLY A 444 -4.60 -4.13 17.30
N ASN A 445 -4.86 -4.73 18.46
CA ASN A 445 -4.92 -4.03 19.74
C ASN A 445 -3.76 -4.44 20.67
N ALA A 446 -3.20 -3.47 21.38
CA ALA A 446 -2.35 -3.67 22.54
C ALA A 446 -3.00 -3.07 23.79
N ARG A 447 -2.86 -3.74 24.94
CA ARG A 447 -3.21 -3.10 26.22
C ARG A 447 -2.11 -2.11 26.59
N TRP A 448 -2.50 -0.98 27.16
CA TRP A 448 -1.53 -0.03 27.67
C TRP A 448 -1.93 0.54 29.03
N THR A 449 -0.92 0.92 29.80
CA THR A 449 -1.08 1.71 31.02
C THR A 449 -0.04 2.81 31.05
N ALA A 450 -0.33 3.94 31.67
CA ALA A 450 0.67 4.98 31.90
C ALA A 450 0.63 5.51 33.33
N ARG A 451 1.80 5.86 33.87
CA ARG A 451 1.96 6.46 35.20
C ARG A 451 2.74 7.78 35.10
N PRO A 452 2.46 8.76 35.96
CA PRO A 452 3.24 9.99 36.02
C PRO A 452 4.73 9.68 36.25
N SER A 453 5.60 10.35 35.49
CA SER A 453 7.05 10.25 35.63
C SER A 453 7.61 11.59 36.09
N SER A 454 8.47 11.58 37.11
CA SER A 454 9.25 12.75 37.54
C SER A 454 10.56 12.91 36.75
N ALA A 455 10.87 11.96 35.86
CA ALA A 455 12.09 11.95 35.07
C ALA A 455 11.72 12.11 33.58
N ALA A 456 12.09 13.26 33.00
CA ALA A 456 12.41 13.29 31.58
C ALA A 456 13.67 12.43 31.43
N ARG A 457 13.54 11.17 31.00
CA ARG A 457 14.74 10.33 30.80
C ARG A 457 15.64 11.08 29.83
N GLY A 458 16.84 11.47 30.30
CA GLY A 458 17.90 11.99 29.46
C GLY A 458 18.28 10.92 28.45
N TRP A 459 17.75 11.07 27.24
CA TRP A 459 18.06 10.21 26.11
C TRP A 459 19.54 10.33 25.75
N ARG A 460 20.22 9.18 25.61
CA ARG A 460 21.44 9.08 24.83
C ARG A 460 21.02 8.49 23.49
N PRO A 461 21.27 9.16 22.35
CA PRO A 461 21.10 8.53 21.06
C PRO A 461 21.88 7.21 21.03
N PRO A 462 21.31 6.12 20.50
CA PRO A 462 22.16 5.04 20.03
C PRO A 462 23.15 5.65 19.02
N PRO A 463 24.42 5.21 18.99
CA PRO A 463 25.33 5.68 17.96
C PRO A 463 24.66 5.39 16.62
N ILE A 464 24.42 6.45 15.84
CA ILE A 464 24.09 6.34 14.44
C ILE A 464 25.11 5.35 13.89
N GLN A 465 24.66 4.19 13.40
CA GLN A 465 25.48 3.38 12.51
C GLN A 465 25.69 4.27 11.29
N ARG A 466 26.72 5.11 11.36
CA ARG A 466 27.31 5.69 10.16
C ARG A 466 27.67 4.48 9.31
N ASP A 467 27.11 4.45 8.11
CA ASP A 467 27.56 3.59 7.05
C ASP A 467 29.08 3.46 7.13
N ILE A 468 29.55 2.22 7.11
CA ILE A 468 30.97 1.90 7.01
C ILE A 468 31.40 2.29 5.59
N HIS A 469 31.48 3.59 5.33
CA HIS A 469 32.31 4.15 4.30
C HIS A 469 33.72 4.20 4.87
N GLN A 470 34.51 3.17 4.57
CA GLN A 470 35.95 3.24 4.76
C GLN A 470 36.49 4.41 3.93
N GLU A 471 37.04 5.39 4.64
CA GLU A 471 37.86 6.47 4.10
C GLU A 471 39.01 5.88 3.26
N ILE A 472 38.91 6.03 1.95
CA ILE A 472 40.10 6.05 1.09
C ILE A 472 40.79 7.39 1.37
N LYS A 473 41.84 7.36 2.19
CA LYS A 473 42.74 8.51 2.37
C LYS A 473 43.44 8.80 1.05
N CYS A 474 42.99 9.83 0.35
CA CYS A 474 43.77 10.53 -0.66
C CYS A 474 44.95 11.22 0.04
N GLY A 475 46.16 10.70 -0.16
CA GLY A 475 47.40 11.40 0.15
C GLY A 475 47.61 12.53 -0.85
N GLY A 476 47.79 13.76 -0.35
CA GLY A 476 48.06 14.95 -1.15
C GLY A 476 49.46 14.96 -1.79
N PRO A 477 49.71 15.94 -2.68
CA PRO A 477 50.87 15.98 -3.56
C PRO A 477 52.05 16.68 -2.89
N ASP A 478 53.25 16.14 -3.05
CA ASP A 478 54.49 16.90 -2.92
C ASP A 478 55.46 16.54 -4.04
N ALA A 479 56.03 17.59 -4.60
CA ALA A 479 56.79 17.63 -5.85
C ALA A 479 58.25 17.18 -5.68
N ASN A 480 58.78 16.44 -6.67
CA ASN A 480 59.94 16.81 -7.50
C ASN A 480 60.58 15.59 -8.24
N VAL A 481 60.34 15.50 -9.56
CA VAL A 481 61.30 15.46 -10.73
C VAL A 481 62.57 14.55 -10.65
N PRO A 482 63.19 14.03 -11.76
CA PRO A 482 62.76 13.70 -13.15
C PRO A 482 63.15 12.26 -13.61
N GLY A 483 62.69 11.85 -14.80
CA GLY A 483 63.37 10.80 -15.57
C GLY A 483 62.65 10.36 -16.84
N ASP A 484 63.01 10.97 -17.97
CA ASP A 484 62.68 10.54 -19.33
C ASP A 484 62.97 9.05 -19.58
N CYS A 485 62.09 8.36 -20.33
CA CYS A 485 62.39 7.82 -21.67
C CYS A 485 61.44 6.68 -22.07
N LYS A 486 60.78 6.93 -23.21
CA LYS A 486 60.16 6.00 -24.19
C LYS A 486 58.79 5.41 -23.89
#